data_AF-A0A7S8MWW6-F1
#
_entry.id   AF-A0A7S8MWW6-F1
#
_cell.length_a   1.000
_cell.length_b   1.000
_cell.length_c   1.000
_cell.angle_alpha   90.00
_cell.angle_beta   90.00
_cell.angle_gamma   90.00
#
_symmetry.space_group_name_H-M   'P 1'
#
loop_
_entity.id
_entity.type
_entity.pdbx_description
1 polymer ?
#
loop_
_entity_poly.entity_id
_entity_poly.type
_entity_poly.pdbx_seq_one_letter_code
_entity_poly.pdbx_strand_id
1 'polypeptide(L)'
;MVPIVVGVVSLLVGAAAGSAVTAVVIGAAQRADDAAMAEAAEQAKSEFFSDAANQCNLDGVVEIADQGRTMIVDGEGEDLGSGDVSFSDLDCIIDAVGAPASVKELMYSTRSLDGRQSGEWDDISASWSYHPDDGLDIIFEIVE
;
A
#
# COMPACT_ATOMS: atom_id res chain seq x y z
N MET A 1 -10.70 10.92 61.53
CA MET A 1 -10.28 10.06 60.40
C MET A 1 -10.43 10.88 59.12
N VAL A 2 -9.45 10.79 58.23
CA VAL A 2 -9.11 11.72 57.13
C VAL A 2 -10.21 11.82 56.04
N PRO A 3 -10.42 13.00 55.41
CA PRO A 3 -11.47 13.29 54.40
C PRO A 3 -10.95 13.18 52.95
N ILE A 4 -11.81 12.91 51.94
CA ILE A 4 -11.51 13.08 50.49
C ILE A 4 -12.84 13.22 49.72
N VAL A 5 -13.11 14.06 48.72
CA VAL A 5 -12.59 15.30 48.12
C VAL A 5 -13.79 15.85 47.30
N VAL A 6 -14.05 17.16 47.34
CA VAL A 6 -14.95 17.89 46.43
C VAL A 6 -14.12 18.57 45.35
N GLY A 7 -14.61 18.64 44.11
CA GLY A 7 -14.10 19.56 43.07
C GLY A 7 -14.60 19.15 41.68
N VAL A 8 -15.82 19.52 41.24
CA VAL A 8 -16.23 20.81 40.66
C VAL A 8 -15.52 21.12 39.33
N VAL A 9 -16.35 21.12 38.28
CA VAL A 9 -16.09 21.58 36.92
C VAL A 9 -15.67 23.05 36.90
N SER A 10 -14.67 23.42 36.10
CA SER A 10 -14.47 24.81 35.69
C SER A 10 -13.83 24.91 34.31
N LEU A 11 -14.69 25.08 33.30
CA LEU A 11 -14.36 25.74 32.05
C LEU A 11 -14.58 27.24 32.27
N LEU A 12 -13.52 28.05 32.44
CA LEU A 12 -13.63 29.51 32.39
C LEU A 12 -12.42 30.16 31.74
N VAL A 13 -12.75 30.96 30.73
CA VAL A 13 -11.90 31.92 30.00
C VAL A 13 -11.33 32.97 30.95
N GLY A 14 -10.03 33.25 30.83
CA GLY A 14 -9.38 34.39 31.49
C GLY A 14 -8.10 34.80 30.76
N ALA A 15 -8.13 35.96 30.10
CA ALA A 15 -6.98 36.54 29.41
C ALA A 15 -6.07 37.35 30.36
N ALA A 16 -4.79 37.41 30.00
CA ALA A 16 -3.72 38.34 30.42
C ALA A 16 -2.88 38.01 31.68
N ALA A 17 -1.75 37.31 31.46
CA ALA A 17 -0.38 37.59 31.94
C ALA A 17 0.41 36.28 32.16
N GLY A 18 1.13 35.82 31.13
CA GLY A 18 1.98 34.62 31.20
C GLY A 18 2.10 33.85 29.87
N SER A 19 2.23 34.55 28.75
CA SER A 19 2.34 33.97 27.42
C SER A 19 3.74 33.38 27.18
N ALA A 20 3.92 32.09 27.49
CA ALA A 20 4.99 31.23 26.91
C ALA A 20 4.83 29.72 27.17
N VAL A 21 3.98 29.27 28.10
CA VAL A 21 3.97 27.85 28.53
C VAL A 21 2.88 27.01 27.86
N THR A 22 1.82 27.63 27.32
CA THR A 22 0.72 26.89 26.66
C THR A 22 1.01 26.42 25.24
N ALA A 23 2.05 26.94 24.57
CA ALA A 23 2.41 26.51 23.22
C ALA A 23 3.21 25.19 23.19
N VAL A 24 3.96 24.90 24.26
CA VAL A 24 4.88 23.75 24.28
C VAL A 24 4.13 22.42 24.44
N VAL A 25 3.10 22.39 25.28
CA VAL A 25 2.35 21.14 25.56
C VAL A 25 1.45 20.76 24.37
N ILE A 26 0.85 21.74 23.70
CA ILE A 26 0.04 21.52 22.50
C ILE A 26 0.92 21.02 21.34
N GLY A 27 2.10 21.62 21.14
CA GLY A 27 3.01 21.19 20.07
C GLY A 27 3.66 19.82 20.31
N ALA A 28 3.86 19.38 21.55
CA ALA A 28 4.40 18.04 21.83
C ALA A 28 3.36 16.94 21.58
N ALA A 29 2.09 17.16 21.98
CA ALA A 29 1.00 16.24 21.67
C ALA A 29 0.73 16.14 20.16
N GLN A 30 0.67 17.29 19.46
CA GLN A 30 0.45 17.32 18.01
C GLN A 30 1.52 16.57 17.20
N ARG A 31 2.80 16.68 17.59
CA ARG A 31 3.90 15.94 16.89
C ARG A 31 3.88 14.44 17.15
N ALA A 32 3.39 14.00 18.31
CA ALA A 32 3.23 12.58 18.60
C ALA A 32 2.10 11.99 17.74
N ASP A 33 1.03 12.75 17.56
CA ASP A 33 -0.07 12.36 16.67
C ASP A 33 0.40 12.29 15.21
N ASP A 34 1.16 13.28 14.71
CA ASP A 34 1.71 13.30 13.34
C ASP A 34 2.65 12.11 13.06
N ALA A 35 3.55 11.79 14.01
CA ALA A 35 4.48 10.67 13.86
C ALA A 35 3.77 9.32 13.83
N ALA A 36 2.77 9.13 14.70
CA ALA A 36 1.96 7.92 14.71
C ALA A 36 1.15 7.75 13.42
N MET A 37 0.65 8.84 12.83
CA MET A 37 -0.04 8.79 11.54
C MET A 37 0.91 8.42 10.39
N ALA A 38 2.14 8.94 10.40
CA ALA A 38 3.15 8.59 9.40
C ALA A 38 3.58 7.12 9.49
N GLU A 39 3.80 6.60 10.72
CA GLU A 39 4.08 5.18 10.94
C GLU A 39 2.92 4.30 10.47
N ALA A 40 1.67 4.69 10.76
CA ALA A 40 0.50 3.95 10.30
C ALA A 40 0.33 3.99 8.77
N ALA A 41 0.65 5.11 8.12
CA ALA A 41 0.61 5.23 6.67
C ALA A 41 1.69 4.36 6.01
N GLU A 42 2.90 4.33 6.57
CA GLU A 42 3.98 3.47 6.08
C GLU A 42 3.63 1.99 6.26
N GLN A 43 3.06 1.64 7.42
CA GLN A 43 2.60 0.28 7.66
C GLN A 43 1.50 -0.13 6.67
N ALA A 44 0.52 0.75 6.43
CA ALA A 44 -0.53 0.48 5.46
C ALA A 44 0.03 0.28 4.04
N LYS A 45 1.04 1.05 3.63
CA LYS A 45 1.76 0.84 2.36
C LYS A 45 2.47 -0.51 2.34
N SER A 46 3.15 -0.89 3.42
CA SER A 46 3.87 -2.17 3.51
C SER A 46 2.94 -3.40 3.49
N GLU A 47 1.69 -3.24 3.95
CA GLU A 47 0.71 -4.33 3.99
C GLU A 47 -0.10 -4.41 2.69
N PHE A 48 -0.20 -3.31 1.92
CA PHE A 48 -1.06 -3.18 0.74
C PHE A 48 -0.95 -4.35 -0.26
N PHE A 49 0.25 -4.67 -0.74
CA PHE A 49 0.41 -5.76 -1.70
C PHE A 49 0.18 -7.13 -1.09
N SER A 50 0.53 -7.32 0.18
CA SER A 50 0.25 -8.57 0.88
C SER A 50 -1.25 -8.79 1.07
N ASP A 51 -2.02 -7.73 1.35
CA ASP A 51 -3.47 -7.77 1.45
C ASP A 51 -4.12 -8.07 0.10
N ALA A 52 -3.63 -7.46 -0.99
CA ALA A 52 -4.08 -7.77 -2.35
C ALA A 52 -3.81 -9.25 -2.71
N ALA A 53 -2.62 -9.77 -2.41
CA ALA A 53 -2.29 -11.18 -2.63
C ALA A 53 -3.20 -12.12 -1.80
N ASN A 54 -3.40 -11.82 -0.52
CA ASN A 54 -4.28 -12.57 0.37
C ASN A 54 -5.74 -12.58 -0.14
N GLN A 55 -6.24 -11.45 -0.66
CA GLN A 55 -7.58 -11.34 -1.24
C GLN A 55 -7.79 -12.30 -2.41
N CYS A 56 -6.72 -12.54 -3.17
CA CYS A 56 -6.71 -13.45 -4.32
C CYS A 56 -6.19 -14.86 -3.99
N ASN A 57 -5.98 -15.20 -2.72
CA ASN A 57 -5.42 -16.49 -2.29
C ASN A 57 -4.04 -16.81 -2.92
N LEU A 58 -3.21 -15.79 -3.13
CA LEU A 58 -1.87 -15.88 -3.72
C LEU A 58 -0.75 -15.72 -2.67
N ASP A 59 -1.08 -15.82 -1.38
CA ASP A 59 -0.09 -15.79 -0.31
C ASP A 59 0.95 -16.90 -0.45
N GLY A 60 2.22 -16.49 -0.59
CA GLY A 60 3.34 -17.40 -0.83
C GLY A 60 3.47 -17.91 -2.27
N VAL A 61 2.58 -17.48 -3.18
CA VAL A 61 2.67 -17.72 -4.62
C VAL A 61 3.34 -16.52 -5.30
N VAL A 62 2.87 -15.30 -5.03
CA VAL A 62 3.53 -14.07 -5.48
C VAL A 62 4.62 -13.65 -4.49
N GLU A 63 5.69 -13.04 -5.00
CA GLU A 63 6.77 -12.55 -4.14
C GLU A 63 6.46 -11.12 -3.67
N ILE A 64 6.51 -10.93 -2.35
CA ILE A 64 6.43 -9.62 -1.72
C ILE A 64 7.84 -9.23 -1.26
N ALA A 65 8.40 -8.20 -1.89
CA ALA A 65 9.76 -7.73 -1.69
C ALA A 65 9.79 -6.31 -1.09
N ASP A 66 11.01 -5.80 -0.85
CA ASP A 66 11.28 -4.41 -0.47
C ASP A 66 10.43 -3.88 0.70
N GLN A 67 10.33 -4.69 1.76
CA GLN A 67 9.53 -4.39 2.96
C GLN A 67 8.05 -4.17 2.64
N GLY A 68 7.49 -4.93 1.69
CA GLY A 68 6.08 -4.88 1.33
C GLY A 68 5.74 -3.87 0.23
N ARG A 69 6.74 -3.15 -0.30
CA ARG A 69 6.54 -2.09 -1.29
C ARG A 69 6.68 -2.55 -2.73
N THR A 70 6.98 -3.82 -2.94
CA THR A 70 7.10 -4.44 -4.27
C THR A 70 6.37 -5.77 -4.28
N MET A 71 5.58 -6.03 -5.33
CA MET A 71 4.98 -7.32 -5.61
C MET A 71 5.39 -7.81 -6.99
N ILE A 72 5.95 -9.01 -7.05
CA ILE A 72 6.41 -9.67 -8.28
C ILE A 72 5.46 -10.83 -8.57
N VAL A 73 4.87 -10.81 -9.75
CA VAL A 73 3.88 -11.77 -10.23
C VAL A 73 4.45 -12.48 -11.45
N ASP A 74 4.52 -13.80 -11.37
CA ASP A 74 5.03 -14.72 -12.40
C ASP A 74 3.87 -15.51 -12.98
N GLY A 75 3.41 -15.09 -14.16
CA GLY A 75 2.20 -15.60 -14.80
C GLY A 75 2.43 -16.94 -15.50
N GLU A 76 1.45 -17.83 -15.49
CA GLU A 76 1.57 -19.11 -16.22
C GLU A 76 1.70 -18.87 -17.74
N GLY A 77 2.66 -19.56 -18.36
CA GLY A 77 2.88 -19.62 -19.80
C GLY A 77 2.64 -21.02 -20.40
N GLU A 78 3.04 -21.21 -21.66
CA GLU A 78 2.91 -22.48 -22.38
C GLU A 78 4.01 -23.49 -22.03
N ASP A 79 5.17 -23.03 -21.57
CA ASP A 79 6.30 -23.90 -21.26
C ASP A 79 6.15 -24.57 -19.88
N LEU A 80 6.65 -25.81 -19.78
CA LEU A 80 6.63 -26.55 -18.52
C LEU A 80 7.52 -25.85 -17.47
N GLY A 81 6.89 -25.39 -16.39
CA GLY A 81 7.56 -24.69 -15.29
C GLY A 81 7.63 -23.16 -15.47
N SER A 82 6.83 -22.61 -16.38
CA SER A 82 6.55 -21.16 -16.46
C SER A 82 5.50 -20.77 -15.43
N GLY A 83 5.81 -19.77 -14.60
CA GLY A 83 4.93 -19.17 -13.61
C GLY A 83 4.12 -20.11 -12.71
N ASP A 84 3.40 -19.49 -11.79
CA ASP A 84 2.44 -20.19 -10.92
C ASP A 84 1.10 -19.44 -10.83
N VAL A 85 1.00 -18.25 -11.44
CA VAL A 85 -0.18 -17.39 -11.36
C VAL A 85 -1.04 -17.54 -12.62
N SER A 86 -2.21 -18.16 -12.46
CA SER A 86 -3.14 -18.36 -13.56
C SER A 86 -3.69 -17.05 -14.11
N PHE A 87 -4.25 -17.07 -15.33
CA PHE A 87 -4.90 -15.88 -15.89
C PHE A 87 -6.02 -15.32 -15.00
N SER A 88 -6.80 -16.18 -14.33
CA SER A 88 -7.84 -15.72 -13.39
C SER A 88 -7.26 -15.06 -12.14
N ASP A 89 -6.11 -15.52 -11.67
CA ASP A 89 -5.45 -14.95 -10.50
C ASP A 89 -4.72 -13.65 -10.85
N LEU A 90 -4.15 -13.57 -12.07
CA LEU A 90 -3.67 -12.32 -12.68
C LEU A 90 -4.79 -11.27 -12.74
N ASP A 91 -5.97 -11.65 -13.24
CA ASP A 91 -7.14 -10.76 -13.29
C ASP A 91 -7.56 -10.28 -11.89
N CYS A 92 -7.57 -11.18 -10.91
CA CYS A 92 -7.85 -10.85 -9.52
C CYS A 92 -6.83 -9.85 -8.94
N ILE A 93 -5.52 -10.13 -9.09
CA ILE A 93 -4.49 -9.30 -8.45
C ILE A 93 -4.42 -7.91 -9.08
N ILE A 94 -4.58 -7.82 -10.41
CA ILE A 94 -4.62 -6.54 -11.15
C ILE A 94 -5.81 -5.69 -10.66
N ASP A 95 -6.97 -6.29 -10.41
CA ASP A 95 -8.13 -5.59 -9.87
C ASP A 95 -7.94 -5.23 -8.39
N ALA A 96 -7.34 -6.11 -7.59
CA ALA A 96 -7.10 -5.90 -6.16
C ALA A 96 -6.16 -4.71 -5.89
N VAL A 97 -5.17 -4.50 -6.77
CA VAL A 97 -4.29 -3.31 -6.71
C VAL A 97 -4.92 -2.06 -7.33
N GLY A 98 -6.17 -2.12 -7.77
CA GLY A 98 -6.93 -0.98 -8.26
C GLY A 98 -6.51 -0.48 -9.65
N ALA A 99 -5.90 -1.32 -10.49
CA ALA A 99 -5.45 -0.90 -11.81
C ALA A 99 -6.62 -0.33 -12.65
N PRO A 100 -6.48 0.84 -13.29
CA PRO A 100 -7.48 1.36 -14.19
C PRO A 100 -7.72 0.40 -15.36
N ALA A 101 -8.97 0.34 -15.84
CA ALA A 101 -9.34 -0.52 -16.97
C ALA A 101 -8.45 -0.34 -18.21
N SER A 102 -7.94 0.89 -18.45
CA SER A 102 -6.99 1.15 -19.54
C SER A 102 -5.63 0.49 -19.34
N VAL A 103 -5.12 0.44 -18.11
CA VAL A 103 -3.84 -0.22 -17.79
C VAL A 103 -3.99 -1.73 -17.88
N LYS A 104 -5.09 -2.27 -17.32
CA LYS A 104 -5.45 -3.69 -17.43
C LYS A 104 -5.55 -4.14 -18.90
N GLU A 105 -6.22 -3.37 -19.75
CA GLU A 105 -6.32 -3.68 -21.19
C GLU A 105 -4.96 -3.58 -21.91
N LEU A 106 -4.09 -2.65 -21.50
CA LEU A 106 -2.72 -2.59 -22.02
C LEU A 106 -1.92 -3.84 -21.64
N MET A 107 -2.05 -4.33 -20.40
CA MET A 107 -1.44 -5.59 -19.97
C MET A 107 -1.91 -6.77 -20.84
N TYR A 108 -3.22 -6.93 -21.04
CA TYR A 108 -3.77 -8.05 -21.81
C TYR A 108 -3.52 -7.98 -23.32
N SER A 109 -3.31 -6.78 -23.85
CA SER A 109 -2.99 -6.60 -25.28
C SER A 109 -1.49 -6.60 -25.57
N THR A 110 -0.64 -6.68 -24.54
CA THR A 110 0.82 -6.71 -24.70
C THR A 110 1.25 -7.99 -25.39
N ARG A 111 2.09 -7.87 -26.42
CA ARG A 111 2.63 -9.00 -27.17
C ARG A 111 4.11 -9.18 -26.85
N SER A 112 4.64 -10.37 -27.14
CA SER A 112 6.06 -10.68 -26.95
C SER A 112 7.03 -9.72 -27.63
N LEU A 113 6.62 -9.15 -28.76
CA LEU A 113 7.46 -8.22 -29.53
C LEU A 113 7.40 -6.78 -29.01
N ASP A 114 6.49 -6.46 -28.10
CA ASP A 114 6.35 -5.10 -27.57
C ASP A 114 7.42 -4.82 -26.50
N GLY A 115 8.02 -5.86 -25.92
CA GLY A 115 9.01 -5.74 -24.86
C GLY A 115 8.39 -5.27 -23.54
N ARG A 116 9.22 -4.75 -22.63
CA ARG A 116 8.75 -4.28 -21.33
C ARG A 116 7.91 -3.01 -21.47
N GLN A 117 6.67 -3.09 -21.01
CA GLN A 117 5.74 -1.98 -20.90
C GLN A 117 5.68 -1.47 -19.44
N SER A 118 5.06 -0.31 -19.24
CA SER A 118 4.81 0.24 -17.92
C SER A 118 3.53 1.08 -17.86
N GLY A 119 3.03 1.31 -16.65
CA GLY A 119 1.84 2.09 -16.37
C GLY A 119 1.83 2.53 -14.90
N GLU A 120 1.14 3.63 -14.62
CA GLU A 120 1.09 4.24 -13.30
C GLU A 120 -0.35 4.65 -12.98
N TRP A 121 -0.75 4.49 -11.72
CA TRP A 121 -2.02 4.95 -11.18
C TRP A 121 -1.90 5.14 -9.67
N ASP A 122 -2.56 6.16 -9.14
CA ASP A 122 -2.43 6.55 -7.73
C ASP A 122 -0.95 6.61 -7.31
N ASP A 123 -0.57 5.91 -6.23
CA ASP A 123 0.82 5.80 -5.76
C ASP A 123 1.47 4.47 -6.20
N ILE A 124 1.02 3.88 -7.31
CA ILE A 124 1.48 2.58 -7.83
C ILE A 124 2.08 2.74 -9.22
N SER A 125 3.25 2.16 -9.42
CA SER A 125 3.82 1.89 -10.74
C SER A 125 3.80 0.40 -11.02
N ALA A 126 3.58 0.03 -12.28
CA ALA A 126 3.74 -1.33 -12.74
C ALA A 126 4.60 -1.38 -13.99
N SER A 127 5.46 -2.38 -14.07
CA SER A 127 6.15 -2.78 -15.30
C SER A 127 5.85 -4.23 -15.62
N TRP A 128 5.61 -4.53 -16.90
CA TRP A 128 5.26 -5.88 -17.32
C TRP A 128 5.85 -6.25 -18.66
N SER A 129 5.96 -7.55 -18.90
CA SER A 129 6.24 -8.13 -20.20
C SER A 129 5.43 -9.40 -20.38
N TYR A 130 5.15 -9.77 -21.63
CA TYR A 130 4.46 -11.00 -21.95
C TYR A 130 5.26 -11.83 -22.92
N HIS A 131 5.33 -13.14 -22.73
CA HIS A 131 5.71 -14.10 -23.76
C HIS A 131 4.75 -15.30 -23.68
N PRO A 132 4.32 -15.93 -24.79
CA PRO A 132 3.48 -17.12 -24.70
C PRO A 132 4.12 -18.23 -23.85
N ASP A 133 5.42 -18.48 -24.02
CA ASP A 133 6.16 -19.50 -23.28
C ASP A 133 6.26 -19.19 -21.76
N ASP A 134 6.50 -17.92 -21.39
CA ASP A 134 6.79 -17.52 -20.00
C ASP A 134 5.57 -16.97 -19.25
N GLY A 135 4.51 -16.55 -19.94
CA GLY A 135 3.34 -15.90 -19.36
C GLY A 135 3.44 -14.37 -19.31
N LEU A 136 2.56 -13.75 -18.50
CA LEU A 136 2.54 -12.31 -18.25
C LEU A 136 3.21 -12.03 -16.89
N ASP A 137 4.41 -11.46 -16.94
CA ASP A 137 5.17 -11.09 -15.74
C ASP A 137 4.94 -9.64 -15.39
N ILE A 138 4.65 -9.37 -14.11
CA ILE A 138 4.36 -8.03 -13.62
C ILE A 138 5.17 -7.75 -12.36
N ILE A 139 5.74 -6.54 -12.30
CA ILE A 139 6.31 -5.98 -11.08
C ILE A 139 5.48 -4.74 -10.74
N PHE A 140 4.83 -4.77 -9.58
CA PHE A 140 4.16 -3.60 -9.00
C PHE A 140 5.03 -3.00 -7.91
N GLU A 141 5.08 -1.67 -7.85
CA GLU A 141 5.88 -0.90 -6.89
C GLU A 141 5.05 0.26 -6.33
N ILE A 142 5.19 0.55 -5.05
CA ILE A 142 4.68 1.80 -4.47
C ILE A 142 5.67 2.93 -4.79
N VAL A 143 5.23 3.98 -5.48
CA VAL A 143 6.02 5.16 -5.84
C VAL A 143 5.62 6.36 -5.00
N GLU A 144 6.61 7.09 -4.48
CA GLU A 144 6.43 8.30 -3.63
C GLU A 144 6.48 9.62 -4.40
#